data_AF-A0A527TRK2-F1
#
_entry.id   AF-A0A527TRK2-F1
#
_cell.length_a   1.000
_cell.length_b   1.000
_cell.length_c   1.000
_cell.angle_alpha   90.00
_cell.angle_beta   90.00
_cell.angle_gamma   90.00
#
_symmetry.space_group_name_H-M   'P 1'
#
loop_
_entity.id
_entity.type
_entity.pdbx_description
1 polymer ?
#
loop_
_entity_poly.entity_id
_entity_poly.type
_entity_poly.pdbx_seq_one_letter_code
_entity_poly.pdbx_strand_id
1 'polypeptide(L)'
;MQDRYFTWVEEDTDPNVLANVLHAYMPMLRTAEFVTKKYGFSREAQDEYALQSQLHTAVTQQGGRFADEIAVQHHDAGEGQGHRRGITSSDHARPRRGNRPQTALEGLAGFKPVIGGGTITAGNVSQLSEGPRPASKLAARQN
;
A
#
# COMPACT_ATOMS: atom_id res chain seq x y z
N MET A 1 -6.49 -17.36 -7.08
CA MET A 1 -5.05 -17.13 -6.78
C MET A 1 -4.84 -17.00 -5.28
N GLN A 2 -5.64 -16.20 -4.57
CA GLN A 2 -5.54 -16.08 -3.11
C GLN A 2 -5.97 -17.34 -2.35
N ASP A 3 -6.84 -18.18 -2.92
CA ASP A 3 -7.30 -19.42 -2.26
C ASP A 3 -6.14 -20.36 -1.92
N ARG A 4 -5.20 -20.56 -2.86
CA ARG A 4 -3.99 -21.37 -2.61
C ARG A 4 -3.11 -20.78 -1.51
N TYR A 5 -3.03 -19.45 -1.43
CA TYR A 5 -2.30 -18.79 -0.35
C TYR A 5 -2.97 -19.03 1.00
N PHE A 6 -4.29 -18.94 1.07
CA PHE A 6 -5.03 -19.23 2.30
C PHE A 6 -4.88 -20.68 2.74
N THR A 7 -4.95 -21.63 1.81
CA THR A 7 -4.69 -23.05 2.11
C THR A 7 -3.29 -23.26 2.68
N TRP A 8 -2.26 -22.67 2.05
CA TRP A 8 -0.89 -22.79 2.54
C TRP A 8 -0.70 -22.22 3.95
N VAL A 9 -1.30 -21.06 4.25
CA VAL A 9 -1.24 -20.46 5.61
C VAL A 9 -1.91 -21.34 6.65
N GLU A 10 -2.98 -22.05 6.29
CA GLU A 10 -3.70 -22.95 7.19
C GLU A 10 -2.96 -24.29 7.40
N GLU A 11 -2.24 -24.79 6.39
CA GLU A 11 -1.51 -26.05 6.46
C GLU A 11 -0.25 -25.98 7.35
N ASP A 12 0.42 -24.83 7.42
CA ASP A 12 1.72 -24.67 8.10
C ASP A 12 1.61 -23.89 9.44
N THR A 13 0.62 -24.26 10.26
CA THR A 13 0.36 -23.59 11.55
C THR A 13 1.08 -24.28 12.73
N ASP A 14 1.67 -23.50 13.63
CA ASP A 14 2.29 -24.01 14.87
C ASP A 14 1.24 -24.16 15.99
N PRO A 15 1.02 -25.38 16.51
CA PRO A 15 0.07 -25.61 17.61
C PRO A 15 0.36 -24.81 18.87
N ASN A 16 1.64 -24.53 19.19
CA ASN A 16 2.01 -23.74 20.37
C ASN A 16 1.59 -22.28 20.21
N VAL A 17 1.67 -21.74 18.99
CA VAL A 17 1.20 -20.38 18.69
C VAL A 17 -0.32 -20.34 18.79
N LEU A 18 -1.02 -21.32 18.21
CA LEU A 18 -2.49 -21.38 18.25
C LEU A 18 -3.04 -21.54 19.68
N ALA A 19 -2.33 -22.24 20.56
CA ALA A 19 -2.71 -22.37 21.97
C ALA A 19 -2.71 -21.03 22.72
N ASN A 20 -1.88 -20.07 22.31
CA ASN A 20 -1.76 -18.76 22.97
C ASN A 20 -2.49 -17.64 22.20
N VAL A 21 -2.52 -17.72 20.87
CA VAL A 21 -3.08 -16.70 19.98
C VAL A 21 -3.85 -17.36 18.84
N LEU A 22 -5.13 -17.65 19.08
CA LEU A 22 -6.01 -18.38 18.16
C LEU A 22 -6.03 -17.81 16.72
N HIS A 23 -5.93 -16.50 16.56
CA HIS A 23 -6.04 -15.82 15.27
C HIS A 23 -4.70 -15.37 14.68
N ALA A 24 -3.56 -15.85 15.21
CA ALA A 24 -2.22 -15.44 14.77
C ALA A 24 -1.99 -15.65 13.26
N TYR A 25 -2.57 -16.71 12.70
CA TYR A 25 -2.45 -17.07 11.29
C TYR A 25 -3.60 -16.54 10.43
N MET A 26 -4.50 -15.69 10.95
CA MET A 26 -5.59 -15.15 10.15
C MET A 26 -5.02 -14.22 9.05
N PRO A 27 -5.19 -14.54 7.75
CA PRO A 27 -4.68 -13.70 6.68
C PRO A 27 -5.31 -12.31 6.70
N MET A 28 -4.54 -11.27 6.34
CA MET A 28 -5.00 -9.88 6.41
C MET A 28 -6.27 -9.58 5.61
N LEU A 29 -6.51 -10.29 4.51
CA LEU A 29 -7.77 -10.16 3.77
C LEU A 29 -8.97 -10.66 4.59
N ARG A 30 -8.82 -11.75 5.34
CA ARG A 30 -9.88 -12.26 6.22
C ARG A 30 -10.09 -11.36 7.44
N THR A 31 -9.02 -10.77 7.98
CA THR A 31 -9.17 -9.79 9.07
C THR A 31 -9.91 -8.54 8.58
N ALA A 32 -9.63 -8.05 7.36
CA ALA A 32 -10.31 -6.91 6.76
C ALA A 32 -11.82 -7.17 6.53
N GLU A 33 -12.18 -8.33 5.99
CA GLU A 33 -13.58 -8.75 5.84
C GLU A 33 -14.26 -8.89 7.21
N PHE A 34 -13.56 -9.47 8.21
CA PHE A 34 -14.08 -9.59 9.56
C PHE A 34 -14.35 -8.23 10.22
N VAL A 35 -13.40 -7.29 10.14
CA VAL A 35 -13.55 -5.92 10.65
C VAL A 35 -14.71 -5.21 9.96
N THR A 36 -14.78 -5.31 8.63
CA THR A 36 -15.86 -4.75 7.82
C THR A 36 -17.22 -5.24 8.30
N LYS A 37 -17.38 -6.56 8.43
CA LYS A 37 -18.63 -7.17 8.91
C LYS A 37 -18.94 -6.82 10.35
N LYS A 38 -17.93 -6.80 11.24
CA LYS A 38 -18.08 -6.52 12.67
C LYS A 38 -18.57 -5.10 12.94
N TYR A 39 -18.09 -4.13 12.17
CA TYR A 39 -18.42 -2.71 12.36
C TYR A 39 -19.41 -2.16 11.33
N GLY A 40 -19.85 -2.97 10.37
CA GLY A 40 -20.87 -2.59 9.39
C GLY A 40 -20.41 -1.58 8.35
N PHE A 41 -19.13 -1.63 7.94
CA PHE A 41 -18.64 -0.75 6.87
C PHE A 41 -19.20 -1.22 5.52
N SER A 42 -19.88 -0.32 4.80
CA SER A 42 -20.40 -0.63 3.48
C SER A 42 -19.28 -0.67 2.44
N ARG A 43 -19.55 -1.32 1.29
CA ARG A 43 -18.62 -1.35 0.16
C ARG A 43 -18.37 0.05 -0.39
N GLU A 44 -19.40 0.87 -0.42
CA GLU A 44 -19.37 2.23 -0.93
C GLU A 44 -18.46 3.10 -0.07
N ALA A 45 -18.57 3.00 1.27
CA ALA A 45 -17.72 3.74 2.19
C ALA A 45 -16.23 3.35 2.06
N GLN A 46 -15.94 2.08 1.78
CA GLN A 46 -14.58 1.59 1.53
C GLN A 46 -14.00 2.19 0.24
N ASP A 47 -14.79 2.20 -0.84
CA ASP A 47 -14.37 2.73 -2.14
C ASP A 47 -14.25 4.27 -2.09
N GLU A 48 -15.15 4.97 -1.38
CA GLU A 48 -15.03 6.41 -1.13
C GLU A 48 -13.75 6.78 -0.40
N TYR A 49 -13.41 6.04 0.66
CA TYR A 49 -12.17 6.26 1.39
C TYR A 49 -10.94 6.02 0.51
N ALA A 50 -10.96 4.98 -0.32
CA ALA A 50 -9.89 4.68 -1.26
C ALA A 50 -9.70 5.81 -2.30
N LEU A 51 -10.81 6.35 -2.83
CA LEU A 51 -10.78 7.51 -3.72
C LEU A 51 -10.15 8.72 -3.02
N GLN A 52 -10.62 9.05 -1.81
CA GLN A 52 -10.07 10.19 -1.05
C GLN A 52 -8.56 10.04 -0.82
N SER A 53 -8.09 8.83 -0.49
CA SER A 53 -6.67 8.54 -0.32
C SER A 53 -5.84 8.86 -1.57
N GLN A 54 -6.32 8.44 -2.76
CA GLN A 54 -5.65 8.72 -4.04
C GLN A 54 -5.66 10.22 -4.38
N LEU A 55 -6.81 10.90 -4.18
CA LEU A 55 -6.94 12.33 -4.45
C LEU A 55 -6.06 13.18 -3.53
N HIS A 56 -6.04 12.89 -2.22
CA HIS A 56 -5.16 13.57 -1.28
C HIS A 56 -3.69 13.37 -1.65
N THR A 57 -3.31 12.16 -2.06
CA THR A 57 -1.95 11.88 -2.55
C THR A 57 -1.64 12.70 -3.80
N ALA A 58 -2.56 12.77 -4.77
CA ALA A 58 -2.39 13.55 -6.00
C ALA A 58 -2.19 15.05 -5.73
N VAL A 59 -3.03 15.65 -4.88
CA VAL A 59 -2.92 17.07 -4.49
C VAL A 59 -1.60 17.33 -3.78
N THR A 60 -1.21 16.44 -2.86
CA THR A 60 0.03 16.59 -2.07
C THR A 60 1.28 16.48 -2.96
N GLN A 61 1.26 15.58 -3.94
CA GLN A 61 2.33 15.45 -4.94
C GLN A 61 2.43 16.67 -5.85
N GLN A 62 1.30 17.16 -6.38
CA GLN A 62 1.27 18.34 -7.25
C GLN A 62 1.73 19.60 -6.50
N GLY A 63 1.41 19.70 -5.21
CA GLY A 63 1.88 20.77 -4.34
C GLY A 63 3.33 20.64 -3.86
N GLY A 64 4.07 19.61 -4.28
CA GLY A 64 5.47 19.41 -3.90
C GLY A 64 5.69 19.13 -2.40
N ARG A 65 4.64 18.81 -1.64
CA ARG A 65 4.70 18.73 -0.16
C ARG A 65 5.48 17.53 0.35
N PHE A 66 5.74 16.55 -0.50
CA PHE A 66 6.60 15.40 -0.18
C PHE A 66 8.10 15.66 -0.43
N ALA A 67 8.48 16.82 -0.98
CA ALA A 67 9.87 17.10 -1.35
C ALA A 67 10.83 17.05 -0.16
N ASP A 68 10.36 17.42 1.04
CA ASP A 68 11.18 17.43 2.25
C ASP A 68 11.34 16.05 2.91
N GLU A 69 10.47 15.08 2.59
CA GLU A 69 10.50 13.72 3.18
C GLU A 69 11.03 12.63 2.23
N ILE A 70 10.99 12.86 0.91
CA ILE A 70 11.42 11.87 -0.08
C ILE A 70 12.92 12.04 -0.36
N ALA A 71 13.72 11.12 0.15
CA ALA A 71 15.10 10.96 -0.28
C ALA A 71 15.15 10.26 -1.64
N VAL A 72 15.78 10.88 -2.63
CA VAL A 72 16.02 10.26 -3.94
C VAL A 72 17.03 9.12 -3.79
N GLN A 73 16.65 7.93 -4.23
CA GLN A 73 17.50 6.76 -4.30
C GLN A 73 17.75 6.41 -5.77
N HIS A 74 19.02 6.30 -6.15
CA HIS A 74 19.39 5.71 -7.43
C HIS A 74 19.46 4.20 -7.27
N HIS A 75 18.65 3.50 -8.05
CA HIS A 75 18.85 2.08 -8.29
C HIS A 75 19.57 1.95 -9.63
N ASP A 76 20.70 1.25 -9.64
CA ASP A 76 21.32 0.79 -10.88
C ASP A 76 20.34 -0.22 -11.48
N ALA A 77 19.46 0.25 -12.37
CA ALA A 77 18.66 -0.64 -13.19
C ALA A 77 19.65 -1.47 -14.00
N GLY A 78 19.69 -2.78 -13.73
CA GLY A 78 20.77 -3.66 -14.14
C GLY A 78 21.16 -3.48 -15.60
N GLU A 79 22.34 -2.90 -15.82
CA GLU A 79 23.17 -3.00 -17.02
C GLU A 79 24.54 -2.42 -16.64
N GLY A 80 25.38 -3.25 -16.00
CA GLY A 80 26.86 -3.22 -16.01
C GLY A 80 27.68 -1.92 -16.07
N GLN A 81 27.12 -0.75 -15.79
CA GLN A 81 27.82 0.53 -15.87
C GLN A 81 27.49 1.33 -14.63
N GLY A 82 28.42 1.26 -13.67
CA GLY A 82 28.44 2.06 -12.46
C GLY A 82 28.62 3.55 -12.76
N HIS A 83 27.61 4.17 -13.35
CA HIS A 83 27.51 5.62 -13.47
C HIS A 83 26.40 6.10 -12.54
N ARG A 84 26.78 6.41 -11.31
CA ARG A 84 25.96 7.25 -10.41
C ARG A 84 25.82 8.62 -11.05
N ARG A 85 24.73 8.82 -11.78
CA ARG A 85 24.32 10.17 -12.18
C ARG A 85 24.01 10.97 -10.91
N GLY A 86 24.49 12.20 -10.81
CA GLY A 86 24.19 13.09 -9.69
C GLY A 86 22.69 13.34 -9.57
N ILE A 87 22.19 13.41 -8.33
CA ILE A 87 20.78 13.69 -8.03
C ILE A 87 20.46 15.10 -8.53
N THR A 88 19.45 15.21 -9.39
CA THR A 88 18.95 16.51 -9.87
C THR A 88 17.64 16.88 -9.17
N SER A 89 17.28 18.16 -9.22
CA SER A 89 15.99 18.65 -8.69
C SER A 89 14.78 17.96 -9.33
N SER A 90 14.89 17.52 -10.59
CA SER A 90 13.83 16.76 -11.27
C SER A 90 13.68 15.34 -10.74
N ASP A 91 14.69 14.76 -10.07
CA ASP A 91 14.56 13.43 -9.46
C ASP A 91 13.70 13.46 -8.20
N HIS A 92 13.66 14.59 -7.48
CA HIS A 92 12.77 14.81 -6.34
C HIS A 92 11.31 15.04 -6.78
N ALA A 93 11.10 15.47 -8.02
CA ALA A 93 9.78 15.66 -8.60
C ALA A 93 9.17 14.36 -9.16
N ARG A 94 9.85 13.21 -9.04
CA ARG A 94 9.32 11.94 -9.55
C ARG A 94 8.05 11.54 -8.77
N PRO A 95 6.96 11.20 -9.47
CA PRO A 95 5.74 10.79 -8.81
C PRO A 95 5.92 9.44 -8.09
N ARG A 96 5.35 9.32 -6.88
CA ARG A 96 5.08 8.05 -6.20
C ARG A 96 4.36 7.11 -7.18
N ARG A 97 4.98 5.96 -7.46
CA ARG A 97 4.51 4.98 -8.46
C ARG A 97 3.11 4.42 -8.19
N GLY A 98 2.70 4.42 -6.92
CA GLY A 98 1.41 3.87 -6.49
C GLY A 98 0.20 4.78 -6.70
N ASN A 99 0.43 6.10 -6.85
CA ASN A 99 -0.68 7.04 -7.01
C ASN A 99 -1.33 6.89 -8.39
N ARG A 100 -2.66 6.93 -8.41
CA ARG A 100 -3.52 6.92 -9.59
C ARG A 100 -4.46 8.13 -9.50
N PRO A 101 -4.02 9.33 -9.93
CA PRO A 101 -4.82 10.55 -9.86
C PRO A 101 -6.17 10.47 -10.60
N GLN A 102 -6.27 9.57 -11.57
CA GLN A 102 -7.47 9.29 -12.36
C GLN A 102 -8.45 8.32 -11.68
N THR A 103 -8.20 7.92 -10.43
CA THR A 103 -9.12 7.04 -9.69
C THR A 103 -10.50 7.70 -9.62
N ALA A 104 -11.54 6.94 -9.90
CA ALA A 104 -12.94 7.36 -9.87
C ALA A 104 -13.79 6.27 -9.21
N LEU A 105 -14.91 6.66 -8.59
CA LEU A 105 -15.79 5.72 -7.88
C LEU A 105 -16.31 4.62 -8.82
N GLU A 106 -16.64 4.95 -10.06
CA GLU A 106 -17.11 4.00 -11.06
C GLU A 106 -16.05 2.94 -11.37
N GLY A 107 -14.78 3.36 -11.42
CA GLY A 107 -13.65 2.45 -11.60
C GLY A 107 -13.43 1.56 -10.38
N LEU A 108 -13.62 2.09 -9.16
CA LEU A 108 -13.50 1.32 -7.93
C LEU A 108 -14.63 0.30 -7.77
N ALA A 109 -15.86 0.68 -8.08
CA ALA A 109 -17.04 -0.19 -8.05
C ALA A 109 -16.89 -1.38 -9.01
N GLY A 110 -16.18 -1.19 -10.14
CA GLY A 110 -15.90 -2.23 -11.12
C GLY A 110 -14.99 -3.36 -10.62
N PHE A 111 -14.28 -3.19 -9.50
CA PHE A 111 -13.44 -4.27 -8.97
C PHE A 111 -14.27 -5.35 -8.31
N LYS A 112 -13.91 -6.60 -8.63
CA LYS A 112 -14.45 -7.79 -7.97
C LYS A 112 -13.84 -7.94 -6.57
N PRO A 113 -14.63 -8.33 -5.57
CA PRO A 113 -14.11 -8.75 -4.28
C PRO A 113 -13.06 -9.84 -4.42
N VAL A 114 -12.01 -9.77 -3.61
CA VAL A 114 -10.92 -10.75 -3.61
C VAL A 114 -11.39 -12.08 -3.00
N ILE A 115 -12.25 -12.02 -1.98
CA ILE A 115 -12.92 -13.16 -1.37
C ILE A 115 -14.39 -13.14 -1.82
N GLY A 116 -14.91 -14.28 -2.27
CA GLY A 116 -16.31 -14.41 -2.69
C GLY A 116 -17.29 -14.01 -1.58
N GLY A 117 -18.25 -13.14 -1.90
CA GLY A 117 -19.22 -12.62 -0.93
C GLY A 117 -18.68 -11.53 0.01
N GLY A 118 -17.42 -11.13 -0.13
CA GLY A 118 -16.81 -10.03 0.60
C GLY A 118 -16.96 -8.68 -0.08
N THR A 119 -16.37 -7.64 0.50
CA THR A 119 -16.36 -6.27 -0.05
C THR A 119 -14.96 -5.76 -0.35
N ILE A 120 -13.92 -6.45 0.11
CA ILE A 120 -12.54 -6.03 -0.03
C ILE A 120 -12.05 -6.30 -1.46
N THR A 121 -11.52 -5.27 -2.12
CA THR A 121 -11.08 -5.29 -3.51
C THR A 121 -9.65 -4.80 -3.66
N ALA A 122 -9.04 -5.03 -4.83
CA ALA A 122 -7.74 -4.43 -5.15
C ALA A 122 -7.75 -2.90 -5.19
N GLY A 123 -8.93 -2.28 -5.36
CA GLY A 123 -9.09 -0.83 -5.41
C GLY A 123 -9.17 -0.16 -4.03
N ASN A 124 -9.60 -0.90 -3.00
CA ASN A 124 -9.86 -0.36 -1.66
C ASN A 124 -8.92 -0.89 -0.56
N VAL A 125 -7.79 -1.49 -0.95
CA VAL A 125 -6.72 -1.92 -0.05
C VAL A 125 -5.39 -1.25 -0.36
N SER A 126 -4.45 -1.33 0.58
CA SER A 126 -3.07 -0.90 0.34
C SER A 126 -2.42 -1.73 -0.77
N GLN A 127 -1.71 -1.05 -1.66
CA GLN A 127 -0.87 -1.71 -2.66
C GLN A 127 0.33 -2.39 -2.00
N LEU A 128 0.81 -3.47 -2.61
CA LEU A 128 2.13 -3.99 -2.32
C LEU A 128 3.17 -3.00 -2.86
N SER A 129 3.88 -2.33 -1.96
CA SER A 129 4.84 -1.28 -2.31
C SER A 129 6.20 -1.57 -1.71
N GLU A 130 7.25 -1.26 -2.47
CA GLU A 130 8.64 -1.28 -2.00
C GLU A 130 9.14 0.16 -1.82
N GLY A 131 9.89 0.40 -0.75
CA GLY A 131 10.48 1.71 -0.49
C GLY A 131 11.47 1.67 0.68
N PRO A 132 12.75 1.99 0.46
CA PRO A 132 13.69 2.16 1.56
C PRO A 132 13.33 3.44 2.33
N ARG A 133 13.24 3.34 3.66
CA ARG A 133 13.22 4.52 4.54
C ARG A 133 14.62 4.72 5.12
N PRO A 134 15.35 5.80 4.78
CA PRO A 134 16.60 6.10 5.47
C PRO A 134 16.30 6.44 6.94
N ALA A 135 17.03 5.81 7.86
CA ALA A 135 16.86 5.99 9.30
C ALA A 135 17.58 7.24 9.86
N SER A 136 17.92 8.21 9.01
CA SER A 136 18.60 9.43 9.45
C SER A 136 17.63 10.30 10.26
N LYS A 137 17.96 10.53 11.54
CA LYS A 137 17.32 11.58 12.35
C LYS A 137 17.38 12.87 11.52
N LEU A 138 16.21 13.48 11.29
CA LEU A 138 16.07 14.78 10.65
C LEU A 138 16.94 15.78 11.43
N ALA A 139 18.17 16.04 10.98
CA ALA A 139 18.97 17.10 11.54
C ALA A 139 18.27 18.41 11.15
N ALA A 140 17.73 19.12 12.15
CA ALA A 140 17.11 20.42 11.96
C ALA A 140 18.08 21.30 11.17
N ARG A 141 17.62 21.83 10.05
CA ARG A 141 18.34 22.86 9.31
C ARG A 141 18.57 24.03 10.28
N GLN A 142 19.82 24.23 10.70
CA GLN A 142 20.22 25.46 11.35
C GLN A 142 20.20 26.55 10.28
N ASN A 143 19.22 27.45 10.40
CA ASN A 143 19.24 28.74 9.73
C ASN A 143 20.13 29.71 10.50
#